data_AF-A0A950E7D1-F1
#
_entry.id   AF-A0A950E7D1-F1
#
_cell.length_a   1.000
_cell.length_b   1.000
_cell.length_c   1.000
_cell.angle_alpha   90.00
_cell.angle_beta   90.00
_cell.angle_gamma   90.00
#
_symmetry.space_group_name_H-M   'P 1'
#
loop_
_entity.id
_entity.type
_entity.pdbx_description
1 polymer ?
#
loop_
_entity_poly.entity_id
_entity_poly.type
_entity_poly.pdbx_seq_one_letter_code
_entity_poly.pdbx_strand_id
1 'polypeptide(L)'
;MNLETFLVERGPAWDALERDLVAAKRPGRNPPERTLALGRTYRATVADLAYARRRFPGDPIVDRLERLALTGRQAIYSGRRRNAGALVEFATTGYWQLVIGEPGVLAVAVIALAAPCLLAAAWALHDPAAALG
;
A
#
# COMPACT_ATOMS: atom_id res chain seq x y z
N MET A 1 21.92 -17.38 -27.30
CA MET A 1 22.06 -15.92 -27.46
C MET A 1 23.22 -15.43 -26.61
N ASN A 2 24.14 -14.65 -27.17
CA ASN A 2 25.23 -14.01 -26.42
C ASN A 2 24.72 -12.75 -25.70
N LEU A 3 25.57 -12.09 -24.91
CA LEU A 3 25.19 -10.89 -24.17
C LEU A 3 24.88 -9.71 -25.10
N GLU A 4 25.71 -9.46 -26.11
CA GLU A 4 25.56 -8.32 -27.02
C GLU A 4 24.24 -8.37 -27.81
N THR A 5 23.89 -9.52 -28.38
CA THR A 5 22.61 -9.72 -29.07
C THR A 5 21.45 -9.52 -28.12
N PHE A 6 21.55 -10.03 -26.88
CA PHE A 6 20.51 -9.82 -25.87
C PHE A 6 20.32 -8.34 -25.53
N LEU A 7 21.41 -7.58 -25.40
CA LEU A 7 21.36 -6.14 -25.15
C LEU A 7 20.74 -5.38 -26.32
N VAL A 8 21.12 -5.71 -27.56
CA VAL A 8 20.60 -5.05 -28.77
C VAL A 8 19.11 -5.34 -28.96
N GLU A 9 18.68 -6.59 -28.77
CA GLU A 9 17.28 -6.98 -28.98
C GLU A 9 16.36 -6.47 -27.86
N ARG A 10 16.79 -6.56 -26.60
CA ARG A 10 15.92 -6.30 -25.44
C ARG A 10 16.10 -4.92 -24.82
N GLY A 11 17.26 -4.29 -25.02
CA GLY A 11 17.57 -2.93 -24.55
C GLY A 11 16.48 -1.91 -24.86
N PRO A 12 16.00 -1.80 -26.10
CA PRO A 12 14.97 -0.83 -26.47
C PRO A 12 13.65 -1.01 -25.69
N ALA A 13 13.29 -2.26 -25.37
CA ALA A 13 12.07 -2.55 -24.61
C ALA A 13 12.20 -2.12 -23.14
N TRP A 14 13.39 -2.30 -22.54
CA TRP A 14 13.67 -1.85 -21.18
C TRP A 14 13.68 -0.32 -21.09
N ASP A 15 14.26 0.36 -22.08
CA ASP A 15 14.26 1.83 -22.14
C ASP A 15 12.84 2.39 -22.31
N ALA A 16 12.00 1.72 -23.08
CA ALA A 16 10.59 2.07 -23.21
C ALA A 16 9.84 1.92 -21.89
N LEU A 17 10.06 0.81 -21.17
CA LEU A 17 9.48 0.60 -19.84
C LEU A 17 9.92 1.70 -18.87
N GLU A 18 11.20 2.05 -18.85
CA GLU A 18 11.72 3.09 -17.96
C GLU A 18 11.05 4.45 -18.23
N ARG A 19 10.89 4.84 -19.50
CA ARG A 19 10.15 6.05 -19.89
C ARG A 19 8.69 6.01 -19.43
N ASP A 20 8.02 4.89 -19.65
CA ASP A 20 6.62 4.73 -19.26
C ASP A 20 6.44 4.78 -17.74
N LEU A 21 7.38 4.23 -16.97
CA LEU A 21 7.40 4.31 -15.51
C LEU A 21 7.60 5.75 -15.01
N VAL A 22 8.46 6.54 -15.66
CA VAL A 22 8.62 7.97 -15.36
C VAL A 22 7.35 8.75 -15.66
N ALA A 23 6.70 8.48 -16.80
CA ALA A 23 5.42 9.11 -17.15
C ALA A 23 4.32 8.72 -16.14
N ALA A 24 4.28 7.47 -15.70
CA ALA A 24 3.31 6.98 -14.73
C ALA A 24 3.48 7.58 -13.33
N LYS A 25 4.66 8.13 -12.98
CA LYS A 25 4.86 8.87 -11.73
C LYS A 25 4.13 10.21 -11.69
N ARG A 26 3.77 10.83 -12.83
CA ARG A 26 3.08 12.13 -12.83
C ARG A 26 1.62 11.99 -12.36
N PRO A 27 1.12 12.91 -11.51
CA PRO A 27 -0.25 12.85 -11.02
C PRO A 27 -1.21 13.13 -12.18
N GLY A 28 -1.75 12.04 -12.73
CA GLY A 28 -2.75 12.02 -13.78
C GLY A 28 -3.33 10.60 -13.84
N ARG A 29 -4.64 10.49 -14.04
CA ARG A 29 -5.30 9.18 -14.22
C ARG A 29 -4.72 8.54 -15.49
N ASN A 30 -3.81 7.58 -15.34
CA ASN A 30 -3.41 6.77 -16.49
C ASN A 30 -4.64 5.99 -16.99
N PRO A 31 -4.92 6.00 -18.30
CA PRO A 31 -5.98 5.16 -18.86
C PRO A 31 -5.73 3.69 -18.50
N PRO A 32 -6.77 2.91 -18.20
CA PRO A 32 -6.64 1.49 -17.84
C PRO A 32 -5.87 0.68 -18.90
N GLU A 33 -6.03 1.04 -20.18
CA GLU A 33 -5.30 0.45 -21.30
C GLU A 33 -3.78 0.64 -21.18
N ARG A 34 -3.32 1.82 -20.75
CA ARG A 34 -1.89 2.09 -20.51
C ARG A 34 -1.36 1.27 -19.36
N THR A 35 -2.15 1.10 -18.29
CA THR A 35 -1.77 0.25 -17.15
C THR A 35 -1.62 -1.21 -17.56
N LEU A 36 -2.53 -1.72 -18.40
CA LEU A 36 -2.45 -3.10 -18.91
C LEU A 36 -1.24 -3.28 -19.84
N ALA A 37 -1.00 -2.34 -20.75
CA ALA A 37 0.17 -2.36 -21.63
C ALA A 37 1.48 -2.33 -20.82
N LEU A 38 1.57 -1.44 -19.84
CA LEU A 38 2.71 -1.34 -18.91
C LEU A 38 2.94 -2.66 -18.15
N GLY A 39 1.87 -3.30 -17.70
CA GLY A 39 1.92 -4.61 -17.04
C GLY A 39 2.51 -5.72 -17.92
N ARG A 40 2.24 -5.71 -19.24
CA ARG A 40 2.81 -6.69 -20.18
C ARG A 40 4.31 -6.47 -20.35
N THR A 41 4.75 -5.24 -20.61
CA THR A 41 6.17 -4.89 -20.78
C THR A 41 6.97 -5.17 -19.50
N TYR A 42 6.38 -4.91 -18.34
CA TYR A 42 6.96 -5.26 -17.05
C TYR A 42 7.19 -6.77 -16.90
N ARG A 43 6.18 -7.61 -17.17
CA ARG A 43 6.33 -9.07 -17.06
C ARG A 43 7.39 -9.62 -18.01
N ALA A 44 7.48 -9.07 -19.22
CA ALA A 44 8.54 -9.42 -20.17
C ALA A 44 9.93 -9.07 -19.60
N THR A 45 10.09 -7.91 -19.00
CA THR A 45 11.35 -7.49 -18.36
C THR A 45 11.73 -8.39 -17.18
N VAL A 46 10.76 -8.85 -16.38
CA VAL A 46 11.02 -9.81 -15.29
C VAL A 46 11.46 -11.17 -15.84
N ALA A 47 10.89 -11.62 -16.96
CA ALA A 47 11.35 -12.82 -17.64
C ALA A 47 12.79 -12.66 -18.18
N ASP A 48 13.10 -11.50 -18.75
CA ASP A 48 14.46 -11.16 -19.21
C ASP A 48 15.46 -11.14 -18.03
N LEU A 49 15.07 -10.64 -16.86
CA LEU A 49 15.87 -10.70 -15.64
C LEU A 49 16.16 -12.14 -15.22
N ALA A 50 15.15 -13.01 -15.21
CA ALA A 50 15.34 -14.42 -14.87
C ALA A 50 16.29 -15.12 -15.86
N TYR A 51 16.16 -14.80 -17.15
CA TYR A 51 17.09 -15.27 -18.18
C TYR A 51 18.53 -14.75 -17.95
N ALA A 52 18.69 -13.45 -17.70
CA ALA A 52 19.98 -12.81 -17.48
C ALA A 52 20.69 -13.37 -16.24
N ARG A 53 19.99 -13.54 -15.11
CA ARG A 53 20.52 -14.16 -13.88
C ARG A 53 21.06 -15.57 -14.13
N ARG A 54 20.40 -16.33 -15.00
CA ARG A 54 20.81 -17.71 -15.32
C ARG A 54 21.98 -17.76 -16.31
N ARG A 55 22.01 -16.87 -17.30
CA ARG A 55 22.96 -16.97 -18.43
C ARG A 55 24.20 -16.08 -18.30
N PHE A 56 24.07 -14.96 -17.60
CA PHE A 56 25.10 -13.93 -17.41
C PHE A 56 25.24 -13.58 -15.91
N PRO A 57 25.53 -14.57 -15.04
CA PRO A 57 25.69 -14.29 -13.61
C PRO A 57 26.86 -13.33 -13.38
N GLY A 58 26.65 -12.31 -12.54
CA GLY A 58 27.66 -11.31 -12.21
C GLY A 58 27.81 -10.17 -13.24
N ASP A 59 27.04 -10.17 -14.32
CA ASP A 59 27.05 -9.07 -15.28
C ASP A 59 26.23 -7.87 -14.75
N PRO A 60 26.69 -6.61 -14.93
CA PRO A 60 25.96 -5.40 -14.51
C PRO A 60 24.55 -5.27 -15.08
N ILE A 61 24.23 -5.98 -16.18
CA ILE A 61 22.89 -5.98 -16.75
C ILE A 61 21.85 -6.56 -15.78
N VAL A 62 22.25 -7.53 -14.95
CA VAL A 62 21.38 -8.13 -13.96
C VAL A 62 20.95 -7.06 -12.95
N ASP A 63 21.89 -6.28 -12.42
CA ASP A 63 21.60 -5.21 -11.46
C ASP A 63 20.69 -4.13 -12.07
N ARG A 64 20.91 -3.80 -13.35
CA ARG A 64 20.04 -2.87 -14.09
C ARG A 64 18.60 -3.39 -14.15
N LEU A 65 18.43 -4.64 -14.55
CA LEU A 65 17.12 -5.27 -14.69
C LEU A 65 16.42 -5.45 -13.33
N GLU A 66 17.17 -5.72 -12.27
CA GLU A 66 16.64 -5.77 -10.91
C GLU A 66 16.08 -4.42 -10.46
N ARG A 67 16.84 -3.33 -10.66
CA ARG A 67 16.36 -1.98 -10.35
C ARG A 67 15.11 -1.61 -11.14
N LEU A 68 15.08 -1.96 -12.43
CA LEU A 68 13.93 -1.70 -13.29
C LEU A 68 12.71 -2.50 -12.85
N ALA A 69 12.89 -3.78 -12.48
CA ALA A 69 11.83 -4.64 -11.97
C ALA A 69 11.27 -4.16 -10.61
N LEU A 70 12.13 -3.70 -9.71
CA LEU A 70 11.72 -3.12 -8.42
C LEU A 70 10.88 -1.85 -8.62
N THR A 71 11.37 -0.94 -9.48
CA THR A 71 10.66 0.31 -9.81
C THR A 71 9.32 0.03 -10.49
N GLY A 72 9.28 -0.92 -11.42
CA GLY A 72 8.06 -1.35 -12.09
C GLY A 72 7.02 -1.95 -11.14
N ARG A 73 7.46 -2.81 -10.21
CA ARG A 73 6.57 -3.39 -9.18
C ARG A 73 5.91 -2.30 -8.35
N GLN A 74 6.68 -1.31 -7.91
CA GLN A 74 6.14 -0.18 -7.14
C GLN A 74 5.11 0.59 -7.99
N ALA A 75 5.44 0.97 -9.22
CA ALA A 75 4.51 1.75 -10.05
C ALA A 75 3.20 1.02 -10.38
N ILE A 76 3.24 -0.29 -10.62
CA ILE A 76 2.07 -1.08 -11.04
C ILE A 76 1.23 -1.53 -9.83
N TYR A 77 1.88 -1.97 -8.76
CA TYR A 77 1.20 -2.65 -7.64
C TYR A 77 1.15 -1.84 -6.36
N SER A 78 1.92 -0.76 -6.21
CA SER A 78 1.64 0.21 -5.14
C SER A 78 0.45 1.08 -5.56
N GLY A 79 -0.71 0.42 -5.61
CA GLY A 79 -2.00 1.09 -5.67
C GLY A 79 -2.06 2.05 -4.51
N ARG A 80 -2.25 3.33 -4.83
CA ARG A 80 -2.26 4.47 -3.92
C ARG A 80 -0.85 4.82 -3.45
N ARG A 81 -0.32 5.90 -4.02
CA ARG A 81 0.67 6.74 -3.33
C ARG A 81 0.28 6.76 -1.85
N ARG A 82 1.25 6.57 -0.95
CA ARG A 82 1.17 7.07 0.43
C ARG A 82 0.97 8.59 0.34
N ASN A 83 -0.25 9.02 0.02
CA ASN A 83 -0.66 10.39 0.16
C ASN A 83 -0.76 10.60 1.66
N ALA A 84 -0.04 11.57 2.20
CA ALA A 84 -0.25 11.98 3.60
C ALA A 84 -1.75 12.29 3.85
N GLY A 85 -2.49 12.72 2.83
CA GLY A 85 -3.95 12.86 2.86
C GLY A 85 -4.74 11.56 3.05
N ALA A 86 -4.21 10.38 2.68
CA ALA A 86 -4.89 9.09 2.91
C ALA A 86 -4.82 8.65 4.38
N LEU A 87 -3.80 9.09 5.12
CA LEU A 87 -3.74 8.93 6.59
C LEU A 87 -4.75 9.83 7.28
N VAL A 88 -4.90 11.08 6.81
CA VAL A 88 -5.92 12.00 7.30
C VAL A 88 -7.32 11.47 6.99
N GLU A 89 -7.59 11.05 5.75
CA GLU A 89 -8.87 10.46 5.34
C GLU A 89 -9.19 9.14 6.07
N PHE A 90 -8.16 8.34 6.36
CA PHE A 90 -8.31 7.18 7.24
C PHE A 90 -8.70 7.60 8.67
N ALA A 91 -8.04 8.60 9.24
CA ALA A 91 -8.34 9.08 10.59
C ALA A 91 -9.70 9.77 10.70
N THR A 92 -10.11 10.56 9.71
CA THR A 92 -11.37 11.32 9.75
C THR A 92 -12.57 10.55 9.22
N THR A 93 -12.40 9.61 8.30
CA THR A 93 -13.52 8.94 7.62
C THR A 93 -13.47 7.43 7.80
N GLY A 94 -12.33 6.80 7.51
CA GLY A 94 -12.21 5.33 7.52
C GLY A 94 -12.33 4.69 8.91
N TYR A 95 -11.69 5.29 9.92
CA TYR A 95 -11.74 4.85 11.30
C TYR A 95 -13.16 4.95 11.88
N TRP A 96 -13.84 6.08 11.64
CA TRP A 96 -15.20 6.30 12.14
C TRP A 96 -16.23 5.39 11.48
N GLN A 97 -16.07 5.04 10.20
CA GLN A 97 -16.94 4.04 9.55
C GLN A 97 -16.82 2.66 10.20
N LEU A 98 -15.63 2.26 10.64
CA LEU A 98 -15.41 0.99 11.33
C LEU A 98 -15.99 1.02 12.76
N VAL A 99 -15.80 2.15 13.45
CA VAL A 99 -16.35 2.41 14.79
C VAL A 99 -17.88 2.41 14.79
N ILE A 100 -18.52 2.94 13.74
CA ILE A 100 -19.99 2.97 13.59
C ILE A 100 -20.54 1.61 13.09
N GLY A 101 -19.70 0.78 12.45
CA GLY A 101 -20.11 -0.53 11.92
C GLY A 101 -20.40 -1.59 12.97
N GLU A 102 -19.79 -1.51 14.16
CA GLU A 102 -20.02 -2.46 15.27
C GLU A 102 -20.41 -1.73 16.58
N PRO A 103 -21.59 -1.09 16.62
CA PRO A 103 -22.01 -0.29 17.78
C PRO A 103 -22.20 -1.12 19.06
N GLY A 104 -22.40 -2.43 18.93
CA GLY A 104 -22.60 -3.34 20.07
C GLY A 104 -21.37 -3.46 20.97
N VAL A 105 -20.17 -3.58 20.39
CA VAL A 105 -18.93 -3.73 21.18
C VAL A 105 -18.59 -2.43 21.93
N LEU A 106 -18.80 -1.28 21.29
CA LEU A 106 -18.66 0.03 21.92
C LEU A 106 -19.66 0.24 23.05
N ALA A 107 -20.93 -0.14 22.86
CA ALA A 107 -21.93 -0.05 23.90
C ALA A 107 -21.57 -0.89 25.14
N VAL A 108 -21.08 -2.11 24.95
CA VAL A 108 -20.60 -2.98 26.04
C VAL A 108 -19.45 -2.32 26.80
N ALA A 109 -18.46 -1.76 26.08
CA ALA A 109 -17.33 -1.08 26.72
C ALA A 109 -17.77 0.16 27.51
N VAL A 110 -18.68 0.97 26.96
CA VAL A 110 -19.25 2.15 27.64
C VAL A 110 -20.02 1.73 28.89
N ILE A 111 -20.85 0.68 28.80
CA ILE A 111 -21.61 0.17 29.95
C ILE A 111 -20.67 -0.38 31.01
N ALA A 112 -19.66 -1.18 30.63
CA ALA A 112 -18.70 -1.73 31.58
C ALA A 112 -17.92 -0.64 32.32
N LEU A 113 -17.62 0.48 31.66
CA LEU A 113 -16.92 1.62 32.26
C LEU A 113 -17.85 2.51 33.09
N ALA A 114 -19.05 2.80 32.59
CA ALA A 114 -19.96 3.77 33.18
C ALA A 114 -20.84 3.17 34.28
N ALA A 115 -21.21 1.89 34.20
CA ALA A 115 -22.08 1.25 35.17
C ALA A 115 -21.56 1.33 36.62
N PRO A 116 -20.27 1.07 36.92
CA PRO A 116 -19.76 1.20 38.28
C PRO A 116 -19.83 2.64 38.80
N CYS A 117 -19.49 3.62 37.96
CA CYS A 117 -19.54 5.04 38.31
C CYS A 117 -20.98 5.52 38.56
N LEU A 118 -21.92 5.10 37.72
CA LEU A 118 -23.33 5.47 37.87
C LEU A 118 -23.96 4.82 39.10
N LEU A 119 -23.61 3.57 39.39
CA LEU A 119 -24.05 2.88 40.61
C LEU A 119 -23.48 3.55 41.86
N ALA A 120 -22.19 3.90 41.86
CA ALA A 120 -21.56 4.61 42.98
C ALA A 120 -22.17 6.01 43.20
N ALA A 121 -22.42 6.76 42.13
CA ALA A 121 -23.07 8.06 42.19
C ALA A 121 -24.52 7.97 42.69
N ALA A 122 -25.30 7.00 42.19
CA ALA A 122 -26.67 6.77 42.64
C ALA A 122 -26.73 6.36 44.12
N TRP A 123 -25.77 5.53 44.56
CA TRP A 123 -25.66 5.10 45.95
C TRP A 123 -25.30 6.26 46.88
N ALA A 124 -24.32 7.09 46.50
CA ALA A 124 -23.93 8.28 47.25
C ALA A 124 -25.07 9.32 47.40
N LEU A 125 -25.98 9.39 46.42
CA LEU A 125 -27.16 10.26 46.48
C LEU A 125 -28.28 9.72 47.37
N HIS A 126 -28.36 8.40 47.59
CA HIS A 126 -29.35 7.78 48.46
C HIS A 126 -28.90 7.66 49.93
N ASP A 127 -27.60 7.49 50.18
CA ASP A 127 -27.02 7.41 51.54
C ASP A 127 -25.94 8.48 51.76
N PRO A 128 -26.31 9.74 52.12
CA PRO A 128 -25.33 10.79 52.39
C PRO A 128 -24.43 10.49 53.61
N ALA A 129 -24.81 9.51 54.45
CA ALA A 129 -24.03 9.10 55.62
C ALA A 129 -22.81 8.21 55.28
N ALA A 130 -22.80 7.53 54.13
CA ALA A 130 -21.67 6.69 53.71
C ALA A 130 -20.57 7.46 52.95
N ALA A 131 -20.83 8.72 52.58
CA ALA A 131 -19.87 9.55 51.84
C ALA A 131 -18.80 10.22 52.72
N LEU A 132 -18.86 10.07 54.05
CA LEU A 132 -17.91 10.69 54.99
C LEU A 132 -16.84 9.73 55.55
N GLY A 133 -16.86 8.45 55.16
CA GLY A 133 -15.85 7.45 55.56
C GLY A 133 -16.44 6.27 56.31
#